data_AF-A0A7V7ZG42-F1
#
_entry.id   AF-A0A7V7ZG42-F1
#
_cell.length_a   1.000
_cell.length_b   1.000
_cell.length_c   1.000
_cell.angle_alpha   90.00
_cell.angle_beta   90.00
_cell.angle_gamma   90.00
#
_symmetry.space_group_name_H-M   'P 1'
#
loop_
_entity.id
_entity.type
_entity.pdbx_description
1 polymer ?
#
loop_
_entity_poly.entity_id
_entity_poly.type
_entity_poly.pdbx_seq_one_letter_code
_entity_poly.pdbx_strand_id
1 'polypeptide(L)'
;MELVFKKSGKEIKTALSRRREQLLQRLEKRNQTLDQFLAQTKKVRSYLVRNSQPTYGHGSRAATLYSQDDISSEEKEEISQLCQRIFELEQELYRLAAIASHLPDDQIVELTLNDLLGYGFEVNLEID
;
A
#
# COMPACT_ATOMS: atom_id res chain seq x y z
N MET A 1 6.80 28.19 15.51
CA MET A 1 8.06 27.51 15.86
C MET A 1 7.85 26.04 15.57
N GLU A 2 8.57 25.47 14.61
CA GLU A 2 8.43 24.06 14.24
C GLU A 2 9.33 23.21 15.15
N LEU A 3 8.81 22.10 15.68
CA LEU A 3 9.59 21.16 16.49
C LEU A 3 10.52 20.36 15.58
N VAL A 4 11.82 20.36 15.90
CA VAL A 4 12.86 19.68 15.11
C VAL A 4 13.57 18.65 15.98
N PHE A 5 13.75 17.45 15.46
CA PHE A 5 14.36 16.31 16.15
C PHE A 5 15.65 15.90 15.44
N LYS A 6 16.74 15.78 16.19
CA LYS A 6 18.04 15.36 15.63
C LYS A 6 18.18 13.85 15.77
N LYS A 7 18.40 13.17 14.64
CA LYS A 7 18.62 11.73 14.58
C LYS A 7 19.83 11.40 13.73
N SER A 8 20.59 10.40 14.15
CA SER A 8 21.66 9.83 13.33
C SER A 8 21.08 8.97 12.22
N GLY A 9 21.83 8.82 11.12
CA GLY A 9 21.44 7.93 10.04
C GLY A 9 21.29 6.48 10.51
N LYS A 10 22.09 6.05 11.49
CA LYS A 10 21.94 4.75 12.14
C LYS A 10 20.59 4.58 12.86
N GLU A 11 20.15 5.57 13.63
CA GLU A 11 18.83 5.55 14.28
C GLU A 11 17.71 5.51 13.24
N ILE A 12 17.81 6.33 12.19
CA ILE A 12 16.82 6.38 11.12
C ILE A 12 16.74 5.04 10.41
N LYS A 13 17.87 4.44 10.02
CA LYS A 13 17.88 3.10 9.40
C LYS A 13 17.27 2.02 10.29
N THR A 14 17.49 2.12 11.61
CA THR A 14 16.89 1.19 12.57
C THR A 14 15.37 1.31 12.59
N ALA A 15 14.84 2.54 12.67
CA ALA A 15 13.41 2.81 12.60
C ALA A 15 12.81 2.36 11.25
N LEU A 16 13.46 2.72 10.14
CA LEU A 16 13.08 2.30 8.79
C LEU A 16 13.04 0.78 8.64
N SER A 17 14.01 0.06 9.21
CA SER A 17 14.03 -1.41 9.14
C SER A 17 12.80 -2.02 9.80
N ARG A 18 12.46 -1.58 11.01
CA ARG A 18 11.25 -2.05 11.73
C ARG A 18 9.98 -1.70 10.94
N ARG A 19 9.89 -0.47 10.44
CA ARG A 19 8.74 -0.02 9.65
C ARG A 19 8.58 -0.85 8.38
N ARG A 20 9.68 -1.10 7.65
CA ARG A 20 9.68 -1.93 6.44
C ARG A 20 9.21 -3.34 6.73
N GLU A 21 9.63 -3.95 7.83
CA GLU A 21 9.17 -5.28 8.22
C GLU A 21 7.64 -5.32 8.42
N GLN A 22 7.08 -4.34 9.14
CA GLN A 22 5.63 -4.22 9.33
C GLN A 22 4.89 -4.03 7.99
N LEU A 23 5.43 -3.22 7.08
CA LEU A 23 4.84 -3.00 5.76
C LEU A 23 4.92 -4.25 4.88
N LEU A 24 6.04 -4.99 4.92
CA LEU A 24 6.19 -6.26 4.20
C LEU A 24 5.17 -7.29 4.68
N GLN A 25 4.95 -7.44 5.99
CA GLN A 25 3.91 -8.33 6.51
C GLN A 25 2.50 -7.94 6.04
N ARG A 26 2.21 -6.64 5.95
CA ARG A 26 0.92 -6.13 5.46
C ARG A 26 0.74 -6.32 3.96
N LEU A 27 1.83 -6.20 3.20
CA LEU A 27 1.88 -6.43 1.75
C LEU A 27 1.67 -7.92 1.47
N GLU A 28 2.40 -8.80 2.17
CA GLU A 28 2.30 -10.25 2.04
C GLU A 28 0.86 -10.74 2.23
N LYS A 29 0.17 -10.31 3.30
CA LYS A 29 -1.24 -10.65 3.52
C LYS A 29 -2.16 -10.22 2.36
N ARG A 30 -1.89 -9.05 1.77
CA ARG A 30 -2.70 -8.53 0.66
C ARG A 30 -2.40 -9.26 -0.65
N ASN A 31 -1.14 -9.59 -0.89
CA ASN A 31 -0.73 -10.40 -2.04
C ASN A 31 -1.37 -11.79 -1.95
N GLN A 32 -1.42 -12.41 -0.76
CA GLN A 32 -2.14 -13.66 -0.57
C GLN A 32 -3.63 -13.55 -0.92
N THR A 33 -4.31 -12.46 -0.52
CA THR A 33 -5.70 -12.21 -0.94
C THR A 33 -5.82 -12.02 -2.45
N LEU A 34 -4.88 -11.31 -3.07
CA LEU A 34 -4.87 -11.11 -4.52
C LEU A 34 -4.63 -12.45 -5.24
N ASP A 35 -3.71 -13.28 -4.77
CA ASP A 35 -3.41 -14.60 -5.33
C ASP A 35 -4.63 -15.53 -5.28
N GLN A 36 -5.41 -15.48 -4.18
CA GLN A 36 -6.68 -16.19 -4.07
C GLN A 36 -7.70 -15.75 -5.13
N PHE A 37 -7.74 -14.46 -5.45
CA PHE A 37 -8.56 -13.94 -6.54
C PHE A 37 -8.01 -14.39 -7.91
N LEU A 38 -6.70 -14.32 -8.13
CA LEU A 38 -6.05 -14.71 -9.38
C LEU A 38 -6.24 -16.20 -9.71
N ALA A 39 -6.37 -17.06 -8.69
CA ALA A 39 -6.71 -18.47 -8.86
C ALA A 39 -8.13 -18.69 -9.45
N GLN A 40 -9.03 -17.70 -9.37
CA GLN A 40 -10.40 -17.78 -9.89
C GLN A 40 -10.47 -17.28 -11.33
N THR A 41 -9.89 -18.02 -12.27
CA THR A 41 -9.68 -17.58 -13.67
C THR A 41 -10.93 -17.03 -14.37
N LYS A 42 -12.12 -17.61 -14.11
CA LYS A 42 -13.40 -17.08 -14.65
C LYS A 42 -13.68 -15.65 -14.15
N LYS A 43 -13.55 -15.41 -12.84
CA LYS A 43 -13.75 -14.09 -12.24
C LYS A 43 -12.68 -13.09 -12.67
N VAL A 44 -11.43 -13.52 -12.79
CA VAL A 44 -10.34 -12.67 -13.32
C VAL A 44 -10.65 -12.22 -14.74
N ARG A 45 -11.03 -13.15 -15.62
CA ARG A 45 -11.44 -12.81 -17.00
C ARG A 45 -12.62 -11.83 -16.99
N SER A 46 -13.64 -12.08 -16.16
CA SER A 46 -14.79 -11.19 -16.02
C SER A 46 -14.38 -9.79 -15.56
N TYR A 47 -13.50 -9.68 -14.56
CA TYR A 47 -12.92 -8.41 -14.10
C TYR A 47 -12.22 -7.66 -15.22
N LEU A 48 -11.29 -8.31 -15.93
CA LEU A 48 -10.52 -7.66 -17.00
C LEU A 48 -11.43 -7.13 -18.11
N VAL A 49 -12.39 -7.94 -18.58
CA VAL A 49 -13.35 -7.54 -19.62
C VAL A 49 -14.23 -6.38 -19.15
N ARG A 50 -14.71 -6.43 -17.90
CA ARG A 50 -15.58 -5.39 -17.32
C ARG A 50 -14.80 -4.13 -16.91
N ASN A 51 -13.48 -4.18 -16.80
CA ASN A 51 -12.64 -3.02 -16.49
C ASN A 51 -12.08 -2.34 -17.74
N SER A 52 -11.97 -3.07 -18.86
CA SER A 52 -11.56 -2.51 -20.15
C SER A 52 -12.68 -1.82 -20.91
N GLN A 53 -13.95 -2.01 -20.50
CA GLN A 53 -15.07 -1.29 -21.12
C GLN A 53 -15.09 0.15 -20.59
N PRO A 54 -15.00 1.17 -21.48
CA PRO A 54 -15.07 2.55 -21.04
C PRO A 54 -16.48 2.82 -20.48
N THR A 55 -16.53 3.53 -19.35
CA THR A 55 -17.74 4.08 -18.72
C THR A 55 -18.31 5.23 -19.57
N TYR A 56 -18.62 4.98 -20.85
CA TYR A 56 -19.34 5.94 -21.67
C TYR A 56 -20.84 5.89 -21.35
N GLY A 57 -21.28 6.89 -20.58
CA GLY A 57 -22.59 7.52 -20.73
C GLY A 57 -23.80 6.82 -20.10
N HIS A 58 -24.58 7.62 -19.37
CA HIS A 58 -25.99 7.35 -19.12
C HIS A 58 -26.72 7.03 -20.44
N GLY A 59 -27.27 5.81 -20.53
CA GLY A 59 -28.26 5.45 -21.55
C GLY A 59 -27.81 4.35 -22.52
N SER A 60 -28.52 3.23 -22.49
CA SER A 60 -28.52 2.16 -23.51
C SER A 60 -27.30 1.23 -23.58
N ARG A 61 -27.10 0.41 -22.54
CA ARG A 61 -26.74 -0.99 -22.81
C ARG A 61 -27.71 -1.88 -22.05
N ALA A 62 -28.40 -2.72 -22.84
CA ALA A 62 -29.31 -3.74 -22.36
C ALA A 62 -28.69 -4.49 -21.18
N ALA A 63 -29.50 -4.77 -20.16
CA ALA A 63 -29.13 -5.58 -19.01
C ALA A 63 -28.40 -6.83 -19.49
N THR A 64 -27.07 -6.78 -19.47
CA THR A 64 -26.24 -7.93 -19.79
C THR A 64 -26.40 -8.83 -18.58
N LEU A 65 -27.18 -9.90 -18.73
CA LEU A 65 -27.39 -10.89 -17.68
C LEU A 65 -26.04 -11.54 -17.42
N TYR A 66 -25.32 -11.02 -16.43
CA TYR A 66 -24.09 -11.62 -15.94
C TYR A 66 -24.43 -12.93 -15.25
N SER A 67 -23.64 -13.96 -15.52
CA SER A 67 -23.77 -15.25 -14.86
C SER A 67 -23.37 -15.14 -13.38
N GLN A 68 -23.82 -16.06 -12.52
CA GLN A 68 -23.34 -16.10 -11.12
C GLN A 68 -21.83 -16.32 -11.01
N ASP A 69 -21.19 -16.82 -12.06
CA ASP A 69 -19.74 -17.03 -12.15
C ASP A 69 -18.97 -15.74 -12.51
N ASP A 70 -19.67 -14.68 -12.92
CA ASP A 70 -19.07 -13.37 -13.20
C ASP A 70 -18.77 -12.63 -11.91
N ILE A 71 -17.71 -11.83 -11.93
CA ILE A 71 -17.39 -10.97 -10.80
C ILE A 71 -18.53 -9.95 -10.62
N SER A 72 -19.00 -9.74 -9.39
CA SER A 72 -19.98 -8.69 -9.10
C SER A 72 -19.35 -7.30 -9.19
N SER A 73 -20.18 -6.25 -9.17
CA SER A 73 -19.67 -4.87 -9.13
C SER A 73 -19.01 -4.52 -7.79
N GLU A 74 -19.48 -5.11 -6.70
CA GLU A 74 -18.89 -4.95 -5.36
C GLU A 74 -17.52 -5.60 -5.29
N GLU A 75 -17.40 -6.87 -5.67
CA GLU A 75 -16.11 -7.57 -5.76
C GLU A 75 -15.13 -6.85 -6.70
N LYS A 76 -15.60 -6.24 -7.79
CA LYS A 76 -14.76 -5.44 -8.69
C LYS A 76 -14.15 -4.24 -7.95
N GLU A 77 -14.96 -3.51 -7.17
CA GLU A 77 -14.52 -2.37 -6.38
C GLU A 77 -13.53 -2.80 -5.28
N GLU A 78 -13.82 -3.90 -4.59
CA GLU A 78 -12.94 -4.49 -3.57
C GLU A 78 -11.56 -4.85 -4.13
N ILE A 79 -11.52 -5.53 -5.29
CA ILE A 79 -10.25 -5.88 -5.96
C ILE A 79 -9.51 -4.63 -6.42
N SER A 80 -10.23 -3.61 -6.92
CA SER A 80 -9.61 -2.32 -7.29
C SER A 80 -8.93 -1.66 -6.10
N GLN A 81 -9.63 -1.60 -4.95
CA GLN A 81 -9.08 -1.05 -3.71
C GLN A 81 -7.91 -1.89 -3.18
N LEU A 82 -7.99 -3.22 -3.26
CA LEU A 82 -6.90 -4.12 -2.89
C LEU A 82 -5.63 -3.81 -3.69
N CYS A 83 -5.74 -3.73 -5.02
CA CYS A 83 -4.62 -3.39 -5.90
C CYS A 83 -4.05 -2.01 -5.60
N GLN A 84 -4.90 -1.00 -5.37
CA GLN A 84 -4.46 0.34 -4.99
C GLN A 84 -3.67 0.32 -3.67
N ARG A 85 -4.11 -0.45 -2.67
CA ARG A 85 -3.40 -0.59 -1.39
C ARG A 85 -2.08 -1.35 -1.52
N ILE A 86 -2.01 -2.35 -2.39
CA ILE A 86 -0.75 -3.05 -2.70
C ILE A 86 0.24 -2.06 -3.30
N PHE A 87 -0.18 -1.31 -4.33
CA PHE A 87 0.65 -0.30 -4.98
C PHE A 87 1.19 0.75 -3.99
N GLU A 88 0.33 1.29 -3.11
CA GLU A 88 0.75 2.25 -2.07
C GLU A 88 1.81 1.67 -1.13
N LEU A 89 1.67 0.40 -0.73
CA LEU A 89 2.65 -0.27 0.13
C LEU A 89 3.98 -0.50 -0.58
N GLU A 90 3.95 -0.89 -1.86
CA GLU A 90 5.16 -1.09 -2.67
C GLU A 90 5.92 0.23 -2.88
N GLN A 91 5.21 1.32 -3.19
CA GLN A 91 5.81 2.65 -3.32
C GLN A 91 6.45 3.12 -2.01
N GLU A 92 5.77 2.93 -0.89
CA GLU A 92 6.33 3.29 0.42
C GLU A 92 7.56 2.43 0.75
N LEU A 93 7.50 1.11 0.53
CA LEU A 93 8.66 0.22 0.73
C LEU A 93 9.86 0.64 -0.12
N TYR A 94 9.63 1.01 -1.38
CA TYR A 94 10.67 1.52 -2.27
C TYR A 94 11.28 2.83 -1.76
N ARG A 95 10.43 3.78 -1.34
CA ARG A 95 10.86 5.05 -0.75
C ARG A 95 11.75 4.82 0.49
N LEU A 96 11.32 3.99 1.43
CA LEU A 96 12.09 3.70 2.65
C LEU A 96 13.42 2.99 2.32
N ALA A 97 13.44 2.11 1.32
CA ALA A 97 14.65 1.45 0.85
C ALA A 97 15.64 2.44 0.22
N ALA A 98 15.16 3.41 -0.57
CA ALA A 98 15.99 4.45 -1.16
C ALA A 98 16.65 5.32 -0.09
N ILE A 99 15.89 5.75 0.93
CA ILE A 99 16.43 6.53 2.05
C ILE A 99 17.52 5.73 2.78
N ALA A 100 17.23 4.47 3.15
CA ALA A 100 18.20 3.64 3.86
C ALA A 100 19.48 3.37 3.05
N SER A 101 19.39 3.33 1.72
CA SER A 101 20.53 3.05 0.83
C SER A 101 21.48 4.25 0.68
N HIS A 102 20.97 5.48 0.83
CA HIS A 102 21.74 6.70 0.58
C HIS A 102 22.06 7.50 1.84
N LEU A 103 21.52 7.13 3.00
CA LEU A 103 21.80 7.80 4.27
C LEU A 103 23.06 7.21 4.94
N PRO A 104 24.14 7.96 5.16
CA PRO A 104 25.29 7.52 5.95
C PRO A 104 24.93 7.36 7.43
N ASP A 105 25.56 6.43 8.14
CA ASP A 105 25.20 6.10 9.53
C ASP A 105 25.49 7.25 10.52
N ASP A 106 26.56 8.01 10.25
CA ASP A 106 27.08 9.11 11.05
C ASP A 106 26.45 10.46 10.72
N GLN A 107 25.67 10.55 9.64
CA GLN A 107 24.97 11.78 9.27
C GLN A 107 23.91 12.12 10.32
N ILE A 108 23.94 13.37 10.80
CA ILE A 108 22.87 13.93 11.64
C ILE A 108 21.84 14.59 10.74
N VAL A 109 20.58 14.18 10.88
CA VAL A 109 19.44 14.72 10.15
C VAL A 109 18.48 15.39 11.13
N GLU A 110 18.02 16.58 10.76
CA GLU A 110 16.96 17.30 11.43
C GLU A 110 15.62 16.87 10.83
N LEU A 111 14.75 16.30 11.66
CA LEU A 111 13.48 15.72 11.27
C LEU A 111 12.33 16.52 11.85
N THR A 112 11.27 16.70 11.06
CA THR A 112 9.98 17.15 11.57
C THR A 112 9.28 16.02 12.33
N LEU A 113 8.20 16.35 13.04
CA LEU A 113 7.35 15.32 13.65
C LEU A 113 6.79 14.33 12.59
N ASN A 114 6.43 14.83 11.41
CA ASN A 114 5.91 14.00 10.33
C ASN A 114 6.98 13.03 9.81
N ASP A 115 8.25 13.47 9.74
CA ASP A 115 9.35 12.60 9.31
C ASP A 115 9.62 11.51 10.34
N LEU A 116 9.59 11.83 11.65
CA LEU A 116 9.72 10.82 12.71
C LEU A 116 8.63 9.75 12.60
N LEU A 117 7.37 10.17 12.47
CA LEU A 117 6.25 9.25 12.32
C LEU A 117 6.36 8.44 11.02
N GLY A 118 6.77 9.08 9.93
CA GLY A 118 6.97 8.46 8.62
C GLY A 118 8.06 7.38 8.63
N TYR A 119 9.18 7.63 9.32
CA TYR A 119 10.27 6.66 9.46
C TYR A 119 9.98 5.54 10.45
N GLY A 120 8.86 5.63 11.18
CA GLY A 120 8.41 4.60 12.11
C GLY A 120 9.10 4.67 13.47
N PHE A 121 9.48 5.87 13.92
CA PHE A 121 9.87 6.06 15.31
C PHE A 121 8.66 5.83 16.23
N GLU A 122 8.84 4.99 17.24
CA GLU A 122 7.81 4.66 18.21
C GLU A 122 7.50 5.86 19.12
N VAL A 123 6.23 6.05 19.44
CA VAL A 123 5.80 7.00 20.46
C VAL A 123 5.92 6.29 21.80
N ASN A 124 6.84 6.73 22.65
CA ASN A 124 6.86 6.31 24.05
C ASN A 124 5.66 6.96 24.74
N LEU A 125 4.51 6.29 24.67
CA LEU A 125 3.37 6.55 25.54
C LEU A 125 3.64 5.84 26.87
N GLU A 126 4.58 6.37 27.65
CA GLU A 126 4.58 6.09 29.09
C GLU A 126 3.32 6.76 29.64
N ILE A 127 2.27 5.97 29.83
CA ILE A 127 1.07 6.39 30.56
C ILE A 127 1.42 6.21 32.03
N ASP A 128 1.66 7.32 32.73
CA ASP A 128 1.65 7.36 34.20
C ASP A 128 0.27 6.97 34.77
#